data_AF-A0A838MWP1-F1
#
_entry.id   AF-A0A838MWP1-F1
#
_cell.length_a   1.000
_cell.length_b   1.000
_cell.length_c   1.000
_cell.angle_alpha   90.00
_cell.angle_beta   90.00
_cell.angle_gamma   90.00
#
_symmetry.space_group_name_H-M   'P 1'
#
loop_
_entity.id
_entity.type
_entity.pdbx_description
1 polymer ?
#
loop_
_entity_poly.entity_id
_entity_poly.type
_entity_poly.pdbx_seq_one_letter_code
_entity_poly.pdbx_strand_id
1 'polypeptide(L)'
;NGADAVMLDMTLPEMHGTQALEQIRALSPSVPVIVVTGDTLAESRAVCDRLGVQEYLSKPPDLDALLRAIERALSAPATDEQYMVITVRLPVSILSILNDIDPNLERAITRLCESQSNDESKVQSSKSKA
;
A
#
# COMPACT_ATOMS: atom_id res chain seq x y z
N ASN A 1 8.76 15.01 9.97
CA ASN A 1 7.35 14.69 10.28
C ASN A 1 6.55 14.71 8.99
N GLY A 2 6.20 13.52 8.48
CA GLY A 2 5.17 13.37 7.45
C GLY A 2 3.81 13.12 8.10
N ALA A 3 2.73 13.20 7.33
CA ALA A 3 1.41 12.80 7.79
C ALA A 3 1.27 11.27 7.71
N ASP A 4 0.62 10.66 8.69
CA ASP A 4 0.33 9.21 8.72
C ASP A 4 -0.91 8.85 7.87
N ALA A 5 -1.83 9.80 7.70
CA ALA A 5 -2.97 9.72 6.80
C ALA A 5 -3.46 11.12 6.43
N VAL A 6 -4.15 11.25 5.30
CA VAL A 6 -4.75 12.51 4.84
C VAL A 6 -6.24 12.33 4.59
N MET A 7 -7.05 13.18 5.22
CA MET A 7 -8.44 13.38 4.81
C MET A 7 -8.52 14.54 3.82
N LEU A 8 -9.09 14.27 2.65
CA LEU A 8 -9.13 15.22 1.55
C LEU A 8 -10.57 15.54 1.15
N ASP A 9 -10.92 16.82 1.18
CA ASP A 9 -12.15 17.33 0.62
C ASP A 9 -12.05 17.48 -0.90
N MET A 10 -13.08 17.06 -1.65
CA MET A 10 -13.13 17.27 -3.10
C MET A 10 -13.52 18.68 -3.51
N THR A 11 -14.30 19.36 -2.66
CA THR A 11 -14.79 20.70 -2.90
C THR A 11 -14.01 21.67 -2.02
N LEU A 12 -12.87 22.16 -2.50
CA LEU A 12 -12.10 23.21 -1.82
C LEU A 12 -12.37 24.57 -2.49
N PRO A 13 -12.25 25.70 -1.76
CA PRO A 13 -12.62 27.02 -2.29
C PRO A 13 -11.72 27.52 -3.44
N GLU A 14 -10.43 27.20 -3.42
CA GLU A 14 -9.43 27.76 -4.34
C GLU A 14 -8.88 26.74 -5.35
N MET A 15 -9.07 25.45 -5.07
CA MET A 15 -8.46 24.34 -5.80
C MET A 15 -9.43 23.16 -5.85
N HIS A 16 -9.36 22.30 -6.86
CA HIS A 16 -10.13 21.06 -6.84
C HIS A 16 -9.40 20.00 -6.01
N GLY A 17 -10.12 19.17 -5.27
CA GLY A 17 -9.48 18.11 -4.47
C GLY A 17 -8.62 17.16 -5.31
N THR A 18 -8.93 16.95 -6.59
CA THR A 18 -8.08 16.19 -7.51
C THR A 18 -6.68 16.81 -7.68
N GLN A 19 -6.58 18.13 -7.79
CA GLN A 19 -5.29 18.83 -7.89
C GLN A 19 -4.52 18.75 -6.57
N ALA A 20 -5.22 18.86 -5.44
CA ALA A 20 -4.61 18.67 -4.12
C ALA A 20 -4.09 17.23 -3.96
N LEU A 21 -4.82 16.23 -4.44
CA LEU A 21 -4.40 14.83 -4.44
C LEU A 21 -3.12 14.61 -5.27
N GLU A 22 -3.02 15.24 -6.45
CA GLU A 22 -1.80 15.19 -7.27
C GLU A 22 -0.59 15.76 -6.52
N GLN A 23 -0.77 16.89 -5.82
CA GLN A 23 0.29 17.49 -5.01
C GLN A 23 0.68 16.62 -3.82
N ILE A 24 -0.31 16.02 -3.13
CA ILE A 24 -0.07 15.08 -2.03
C ILE A 24 0.74 13.89 -2.54
N ARG A 25 0.39 13.32 -3.70
CA ARG A 25 1.12 12.18 -4.29
C ARG A 25 2.53 12.54 -4.72
N ALA A 26 2.78 13.77 -5.18
CA ALA A 26 4.13 14.24 -5.49
C ALA A 26 5.02 14.36 -4.24
N LEU A 27 4.44 14.72 -3.09
CA LEU A 27 5.16 14.90 -1.82
C LEU A 27 5.29 13.62 -1.01
N SER A 28 4.24 12.80 -0.97
CA SER A 28 4.16 11.55 -0.22
C SER A 28 3.37 10.52 -1.02
N PRO A 29 4.05 9.76 -1.90
CA PRO A 29 3.38 8.81 -2.80
C PRO A 29 2.59 7.72 -2.07
N SER A 30 3.04 7.32 -0.88
CA SER A 30 2.48 6.21 -0.11
C SER A 30 1.54 6.62 1.02
N VAL A 31 1.36 7.93 1.29
CA VAL A 31 0.44 8.34 2.37
C VAL A 31 -0.99 7.91 2.04
N PRO A 32 -1.71 7.26 2.96
CA PRO A 32 -3.09 6.87 2.71
C PRO A 32 -3.98 8.11 2.66
N VAL A 33 -4.83 8.19 1.63
CA VAL A 33 -5.75 9.32 1.42
C VAL A 33 -7.19 8.84 1.46
N ILE A 34 -7.97 9.44 2.36
CA ILE A 34 -9.42 9.24 2.51
C ILE A 34 -10.10 10.47 1.94
N VAL A 35 -10.94 10.27 0.93
CA VAL A 35 -11.68 11.36 0.29
C VAL A 35 -13.03 11.56 0.97
N VAL A 36 -13.39 12.81 1.24
CA VAL A 36 -14.67 13.20 1.81
C VAL A 36 -15.37 14.16 0.84
N THR A 37 -16.53 13.79 0.32
CA THR A 37 -17.20 14.50 -0.78
C THR A 37 -18.69 14.67 -0.55
N GLY A 38 -19.25 15.81 -0.95
CA GLY A 38 -20.69 16.07 -0.91
C GLY A 38 -21.42 15.82 -2.23
N ASP A 39 -20.68 15.70 -3.35
CA ASP A 39 -21.25 15.69 -4.70
C ASP A 39 -20.95 14.39 -5.46
N THR A 40 -21.75 14.08 -6.48
CA THR A 40 -21.64 12.83 -7.24
C THR A 40 -20.28 12.73 -7.93
N LEU A 41 -19.45 11.81 -7.44
CA LEU A 41 -18.04 11.61 -7.81
C LEU A 41 -17.77 11.23 -9.27
N ALA A 42 -18.78 11.16 -10.14
CA ALA A 42 -18.68 10.43 -11.40
C ALA A 42 -17.53 10.91 -12.29
N GLU A 43 -17.32 12.23 -12.41
CA GLU A 43 -16.28 12.79 -13.29
C GLU A 43 -14.88 12.74 -12.67
N SER A 44 -14.76 12.81 -11.34
CA SER A 44 -13.47 12.85 -10.64
C SER A 44 -12.99 11.50 -10.11
N ARG A 45 -13.88 10.49 -10.07
CA ARG A 45 -13.55 9.16 -9.50
C ARG A 45 -12.48 8.44 -10.30
N ALA A 46 -12.54 8.47 -11.62
CA ALA A 46 -11.52 7.83 -12.46
C ALA A 46 -10.10 8.41 -12.20
N VAL A 47 -10.00 9.71 -11.96
CA VAL A 47 -8.73 10.38 -11.63
C VAL A 47 -8.27 9.99 -10.23
N CYS A 48 -9.18 10.01 -9.26
CA CYS A 48 -8.89 9.67 -7.87
C CYS A 48 -8.50 8.19 -7.70
N ASP A 49 -9.17 7.29 -8.42
CA ASP A 49 -8.87 5.86 -8.43
C ASP A 49 -7.48 5.61 -9.05
N ARG A 50 -7.14 6.30 -10.16
CA ARG A 50 -5.80 6.24 -10.77
C ARG A 50 -4.71 6.74 -9.82
N LEU A 51 -5.03 7.72 -8.98
CA LEU A 51 -4.13 8.27 -7.97
C LEU A 51 -4.14 7.47 -6.66
N GLY A 52 -4.84 6.33 -6.61
CA GLY A 52 -4.78 5.37 -5.50
C GLY A 52 -5.39 5.88 -4.20
N VAL A 53 -6.57 6.49 -4.25
CA VAL A 53 -7.35 6.83 -3.04
C VAL A 53 -7.73 5.54 -2.29
N GLN A 54 -7.59 5.55 -0.96
CA GLN A 54 -7.91 4.39 -0.13
C GLN A 54 -9.42 4.19 -0.01
N GLU A 55 -10.14 5.29 0.23
CA GLU A 55 -11.56 5.24 0.56
C GLU A 55 -12.27 6.56 0.26
N TYR A 56 -13.57 6.48 0.03
CA TYR A 56 -14.46 7.62 -0.20
C TYR A 56 -15.58 7.62 0.83
N LEU A 57 -15.79 8.78 1.45
CA LEU A 57 -16.89 9.03 2.39
C LEU A 57 -17.76 10.16 1.85
N SER A 58 -19.08 9.98 1.93
CA SER A 58 -20.04 11.02 1.62
C SER A 58 -20.16 12.01 2.78
N LYS A 59 -20.37 13.29 2.47
CA LYS A 59 -20.70 14.31 3.48
C LYS A 59 -22.20 14.32 3.79
N PRO A 60 -22.58 14.53 5.06
CA PRO A 60 -21.73 14.41 6.24
C PRO A 60 -21.33 12.93 6.47
N PRO A 61 -20.06 12.64 6.81
CA PRO A 61 -19.66 11.26 7.06
C PRO A 61 -20.31 10.74 8.34
N ASP A 62 -20.75 9.50 8.29
CA ASP A 62 -21.10 8.74 9.49
C ASP A 62 -19.85 8.54 10.36
N LEU A 63 -19.97 8.74 11.67
CA LEU A 63 -18.82 8.72 12.58
C LEU A 63 -18.15 7.35 12.63
N ASP A 64 -18.95 6.27 12.64
CA ASP A 64 -18.43 4.92 12.66
C ASP A 64 -17.75 4.57 11.33
N ALA A 65 -18.31 5.02 10.21
CA ALA A 65 -17.68 4.88 8.89
C ALA A 65 -16.34 5.63 8.81
N LEU A 66 -16.29 6.85 9.36
CA LEU A 66 -15.07 7.64 9.41
C LEU A 66 -13.97 6.97 10.26
N LEU A 67 -14.32 6.50 11.46
CA LEU A 67 -13.39 5.80 12.35
C LEU A 67 -12.81 4.56 11.67
N ARG A 68 -13.67 3.72 11.06
CA ARG A 68 -13.21 2.54 10.31
C ARG A 68 -12.32 2.89 9.12
N ALA A 69 -12.57 4.00 8.44
CA ALA A 69 -11.73 4.45 7.34
C ALA A 69 -10.34 4.87 7.81
N ILE A 70 -10.28 5.61 8.93
CA ILE A 70 -9.02 6.03 9.55
C ILE A 70 -8.25 4.82 10.07
N GLU A 71 -8.90 3.89 10.77
CA GLU A 71 -8.27 2.66 11.25
C GLU A 71 -7.65 1.85 10.10
N ARG A 72 -8.36 1.71 8.98
CA ARG A 72 -7.85 1.04 7.78
C ARG A 72 -6.69 1.78 7.14
N ALA A 73 -6.76 3.11 7.05
CA ALA A 73 -5.69 3.94 6.52
C ALA A 73 -4.41 3.79 7.34
N LEU A 74 -4.52 3.81 8.68
CA LEU A 74 -3.37 3.69 9.59
C LEU A 74 -2.87 2.25 9.74
N SER A 75 -3.72 1.25 9.54
CA SER A 75 -3.36 -0.17 9.58
C SER A 75 -2.77 -0.66 8.26
N ALA A 76 -2.97 0.08 7.16
CA ALA A 76 -2.28 -0.20 5.92
C ALA A 76 -0.78 0.06 6.16
N PRO A 77 0.10 -0.96 6.09
CA PRO A 77 1.52 -0.71 6.15
C PRO A 77 1.85 0.25 5.01
N ALA A 78 2.47 1.39 5.33
CA ALA A 78 2.90 2.39 4.37
C ALA A 78 3.82 1.71 3.35
N THR A 79 3.27 1.33 2.20
CA THR A 79 3.97 0.52 1.19
C THR A 79 4.53 -0.78 1.77
N ASP A 80 3.70 -1.82 1.85
CA ASP A 80 4.23 -3.16 1.65
C ASP A 80 3.43 -3.79 0.51
N GLU A 81 4.16 -4.14 -0.53
CA GLU A 81 3.66 -4.62 -1.81
C GLU A 81 2.56 -5.67 -1.59
N GLN A 82 1.37 -5.40 -2.12
CA GLN A 82 0.27 -6.37 -2.10
C GLN A 82 0.62 -7.54 -3.02
N TYR A 83 1.47 -8.43 -2.54
CA TYR A 83 1.75 -9.69 -3.19
C TYR A 83 0.65 -10.67 -2.85
N MET A 84 -0.12 -11.05 -3.86
CA MET A 84 -0.92 -12.25 -3.77
C MET A 84 0.01 -13.46 -3.87
N VAL A 85 0.18 -14.19 -2.75
CA VAL A 85 0.95 -15.44 -2.74
C VAL A 85 0.10 -16.55 -3.34
N ILE A 86 0.42 -16.95 -4.57
CA ILE A 86 -0.16 -18.13 -5.21
C ILE A 86 0.85 -19.28 -5.12
N THR A 87 0.48 -20.37 -4.47
CA THR A 87 1.28 -21.61 -4.49
C THR A 87 0.97 -22.38 -5.77
N VAL A 88 1.98 -22.54 -6.64
CA VAL A 88 1.87 -23.32 -7.88
C VAL A 88 2.94 -24.41 -7.86
N ARG A 89 2.58 -25.67 -8.13
CA ARG A 89 3.56 -26.75 -8.33
C ARG A 89 3.96 -26.79 -9.79
N LEU A 90 5.17 -26.35 -10.08
CA LEU A 90 5.72 -26.28 -11.43
C LEU A 90 6.96 -27.18 -11.57
N PRO A 91 7.22 -27.78 -12.75
CA PRO A 91 8.50 -28.41 -13.05
C PRO A 91 9.64 -27.39 -13.00
N VAL A 92 10.83 -27.81 -12.55
CA VAL A 92 12.02 -26.95 -12.35
C VAL A 92 12.41 -26.18 -13.63
N SER A 93 12.13 -26.74 -14.81
CA SER A 93 12.38 -26.10 -16.11
C SER A 93 11.62 -24.79 -16.33
N ILE A 94 10.56 -24.49 -15.57
CA ILE A 94 9.84 -23.21 -15.67
C ILE A 94 10.66 -22.06 -15.04
N LEU A 95 11.58 -22.32 -14.10
CA LEU A 95 12.39 -21.28 -13.47
C LEU A 95 13.25 -20.52 -14.47
N SER A 96 13.73 -21.18 -15.54
CA SER A 96 14.51 -20.49 -16.58
C SER A 96 13.67 -19.47 -17.35
N ILE A 97 12.38 -19.76 -17.58
CA ILE A 97 11.46 -18.84 -18.25
C ILE A 97 11.13 -17.65 -17.36
N LEU A 98 10.95 -17.88 -16.05
CA LEU A 98 10.67 -16.80 -15.11
C LEU A 98 11.83 -15.80 -14.99
N ASN A 99 13.07 -16.26 -15.13
CA ASN A 99 14.25 -15.38 -15.12
C ASN A 99 14.33 -14.47 -16.36
N ASP A 100 13.72 -14.88 -17.48
CA ASP A 100 13.62 -14.07 -18.70
C ASP A 100 12.55 -12.95 -18.57
N ILE A 101 11.56 -13.12 -17.67
CA ILE A 101 10.47 -12.15 -17.47
C ILE A 101 10.93 -10.95 -16.64
N ASP A 102 11.72 -11.19 -15.59
CA ASP A 102 12.37 -10.13 -14.82
C ASP A 102 13.78 -10.57 -14.39
N PRO A 103 14.85 -9.94 -14.90
CA PRO A 103 16.22 -10.28 -14.54
C PRO A 103 16.56 -9.93 -13.07
N ASN A 104 15.70 -9.21 -12.36
CA ASN A 104 15.85 -8.94 -10.93
C ASN A 104 15.24 -10.05 -10.05
N LEU A 105 14.50 -11.00 -10.62
CA LEU A 105 13.88 -12.10 -9.87
C LEU A 105 14.94 -12.95 -9.16
N GLU A 106 16.06 -13.22 -9.83
CA GLU A 106 17.19 -13.95 -9.25
C GLU A 106 17.75 -13.22 -8.00
N ARG A 107 17.85 -11.89 -8.05
CA ARG A 107 18.30 -11.08 -6.92
C ARG A 107 17.30 -11.10 -5.77
N ALA A 108 16.00 -11.06 -6.08
CA ALA A 108 14.94 -11.13 -5.07
C ALA A 108 14.93 -12.49 -4.35
N ILE A 109 15.00 -13.60 -5.10
CA ILE A 109 15.11 -14.95 -4.54
C ILE A 109 16.37 -15.08 -3.68
N THR A 110 17.51 -14.57 -4.15
CA THR A 110 18.77 -14.60 -3.39
C THR A 110 18.63 -13.87 -2.06
N ARG A 111 18.06 -12.66 -2.04
CA ARG A 111 17.84 -11.89 -0.81
C ARG A 111 16.89 -12.59 0.17
N LEU A 112 15.88 -13.29 -0.33
CA LEU A 112 14.96 -14.07 0.49
C LEU A 112 15.64 -15.31 1.10
N CYS A 113 16.49 -16.00 0.34
CA CYS A 113 17.27 -17.12 0.86
C CYS A 113 18.32 -16.67 1.90
N GLU A 114 18.96 -15.52 1.67
CA GLU A 114 19.95 -14.94 2.59
C GLU A 114 19.30 -14.42 3.89
N SER A 115 18.09 -13.87 3.82
CA SER A 115 17.38 -13.38 5.01
C SER A 115 16.88 -14.52 5.92
N GLN A 116 16.48 -15.66 5.36
CA GLN A 116 16.10 -16.85 6.15
C GLN A 116 17.30 -17.52 6.83
N SER A 117 18.50 -17.41 6.25
CA SER A 117 19.73 -17.99 6.82
C SER A 117 20.21 -17.28 8.10
N ASN A 118 19.82 -16.00 8.31
CA ASN A 118 20.20 -15.24 9.50
C ASN A 118 19.29 -15.48 10.72
N ASP A 119 18.09 -16.04 10.53
CA ASP A 119 17.13 -16.25 11.61
C ASP A 119 17.36 -17.58 12.36
N GLU A 120 17.82 -18.63 11.66
CA GLU A 120 18.16 -19.91 12.28
C GLU A 120 19.34 -19.82 13.26
N SER A 121 20.27 -18.88 13.02
CA SER A 121 21.44 -18.65 13.88
C SER A 121 21.09 -18.00 15.24
N LYS A 122 19.94 -17.31 15.37
CA LYS A 122 19.50 -16.68 16.63
C LYS A 122 18.74 -17.63 17.55
N VAL A 123 18.16 -18.71 17.02
CA VAL A 123 17.37 -19.66 17.82
C VAL A 123 18.26 -20.61 18.64
N GLN A 124 19.52 -20.84 18.23
CA GLN A 124 20.43 -21.76 18.94
C GLN A 124 21.19 -21.13 20.12
N SER A 125 21.39 -19.81 20.18
CA SER A 125 22.13 -19.18 21.31
C SER A 125 21.31 -19.04 22.60
N SER A 126 19.97 -19.17 22.51
CA SER A 126 19.07 -19.07 23.67
C SER A 126 18.86 -20.38 24.44
N LYS A 127 19.41 -21.52 23.97
CA LYS A 127 19.26 -22.83 24.65
C LYS A 127 20.45 -23.24 25.55
N SER A 128 21.48 -22.40 25.71
CA SER A 128 22.66 -22.72 26.55
C SER A 128 22.67 -22.05 27.94
N LYS A 129 21.55 -21.47 28.38
CA LYS A 129 21.37 -20.94 29.75
C LYS A 129 19.99 -21.33 30.29
N ALA A 130 19.83 -22.63 30.55
CA ALA A 130 18.80 -23.17 31.43
C ALA A 130 19.43 -24.30 32.25
#